data_AF-A0A956CD31-F1
#
_entry.id   AF-A0A956CD31-F1
#
_cell.length_a   1.000
_cell.length_b   1.000
_cell.length_c   1.000
_cell.angle_alpha   90.00
_cell.angle_beta   90.00
_cell.angle_gamma   90.00
#
_symmetry.space_group_name_H-M   'P 1'
#
loop_
_entity.id
_entity.type
_entity.pdbx_description
1 polymer ?
#
loop_
_entity_poly.entity_id
_entity_poly.type
_entity_poly.pdbx_seq_one_letter_code
_entity_poly.pdbx_strand_id
1 'polypeptide(L)'
;MRRALAFALLAAGCSGGAAAGGRVFAPEWQNDAGKSIQAVYARVHTAPIAAGPGVAVGVTQQGLSGIGLDGSGKWTFAGEVDAAPALSGDVVVATTKGNVVALSAKTGKQLWRVSSEGKSLRGAGDDGKVTVVSLGEPGGGGSLLLAVSRSGSVLQKLAPEPEIGSPAVEGNVAFVPWGSQYVSAIDLDSGKEIGRLLLREQVSHAVNIDGQLYFGELSLVRFDDKIGNAAQNGATSISLPARELPGKPAWFDDGATVEPAAATARERIRLYATPGEGGISGDVFAATYFKVAMGLGAKDAKLHWVKTTGKDVVGGAAMRGGFALCTESGKVLLVGDNGGDAGSVDLGGPLLGCVVRGGAFAVSGAKDPPPLADQIAQAVELPEAQMVVAQRFLLRELGAMEDPKVTKVLIDLAENARTPPMLLEDARKLLASRRNGADYMIAALAKHYDFLSDVLRPPPVGPMADALAAMDDKRAAPLLARHLNDPANTPDDIQRAARALEKLATPAQVEDLKTFFALYRATADRPELVSAVLSVARALMRVGGEEAKSMVARAASDPLTHPDIKAGLAALVPAQKPAAKPG
;
A
#
# COMPACT_ATOMS: atom_id res chain seq x y z
N MET A 1 -22.37 -22.63 -87.34
CA MET A 1 -21.03 -23.24 -87.27
C MET A 1 -20.01 -22.18 -86.91
N ARG A 2 -19.39 -22.24 -85.72
CA ARG A 2 -17.98 -21.89 -85.46
C ARG A 2 -17.71 -22.04 -83.96
N ARG A 3 -16.85 -23.01 -83.64
CA ARG A 3 -16.23 -23.24 -82.33
C ARG A 3 -15.22 -22.12 -82.08
N ALA A 4 -15.16 -21.61 -80.86
CA ALA A 4 -13.99 -20.90 -80.35
C ALA A 4 -13.54 -21.62 -79.08
N LEU A 5 -12.44 -22.37 -79.21
CA LEU A 5 -11.71 -22.98 -78.11
C LEU A 5 -10.98 -21.88 -77.34
N ALA A 6 -11.10 -21.91 -76.02
CA ALA A 6 -10.27 -21.17 -75.09
C ALA A 6 -8.83 -21.74 -75.11
N PHE A 7 -7.84 -20.85 -75.24
CA PHE A 7 -6.44 -21.15 -74.93
C PHE A 7 -6.02 -20.30 -73.74
N ALA A 8 -5.58 -20.98 -72.69
CA ALA A 8 -5.04 -20.40 -71.47
C ALA A 8 -3.67 -19.78 -71.74
N LEU A 9 -3.45 -18.57 -71.22
CA LEU A 9 -2.13 -17.98 -71.02
C LEU A 9 -1.88 -17.90 -69.52
N LEU A 10 -0.97 -18.76 -69.04
CA LEU A 10 -0.36 -18.70 -67.73
C LEU A 10 0.54 -17.45 -67.65
N ALA A 11 0.11 -16.44 -66.90
CA ALA A 11 1.00 -15.41 -66.41
C ALA A 11 1.49 -15.82 -65.01
N ALA A 12 2.71 -16.32 -64.94
CA ALA A 12 3.47 -16.43 -63.70
C ALA A 12 3.81 -15.01 -63.22
N GLY A 13 2.93 -14.42 -62.41
CA GLY A 13 3.20 -13.19 -61.69
C GLY A 13 3.96 -13.52 -60.41
N CYS A 14 5.25 -13.20 -60.38
CA CYS A 14 6.05 -13.16 -59.16
C CYS A 14 5.33 -12.30 -58.11
N SER A 15 4.85 -12.94 -57.04
CA SER A 15 4.41 -12.25 -55.83
C SER A 15 5.65 -11.69 -55.12
N GLY A 16 6.10 -10.52 -55.58
CA GLY A 16 7.05 -9.70 -54.84
C GLY A 16 6.40 -9.28 -53.53
N GLY A 17 6.94 -9.75 -52.42
CA GLY A 17 6.54 -9.33 -51.08
C GLY A 17 6.60 -7.80 -50.99
N ALA A 18 5.45 -7.19 -50.77
CA ALA A 18 5.37 -5.78 -50.39
C ALA A 18 6.06 -5.64 -49.04
N ALA A 19 7.21 -4.99 -49.07
CA ALA A 19 8.01 -4.68 -47.90
C ALA A 19 7.17 -3.88 -46.89
N ALA A 20 7.25 -4.32 -45.64
CA ALA A 20 6.85 -3.57 -44.47
C ALA A 20 7.57 -2.21 -44.47
N GLY A 21 6.79 -1.14 -44.63
CA GLY A 21 7.28 0.24 -44.66
C GLY A 21 6.14 1.20 -44.33
N GLY A 22 5.38 0.88 -43.29
CA GLY A 22 4.36 1.78 -42.76
C GLY A 22 4.99 2.95 -42.00
N ARG A 23 4.24 4.04 -41.86
CA ARG A 23 4.59 5.17 -40.98
C ARG A 23 4.69 4.66 -39.53
N VAL A 24 5.76 5.04 -38.81
CA VAL A 24 5.90 4.73 -37.38
C VAL A 24 4.70 5.33 -36.64
N PHE A 25 4.12 4.60 -35.68
CA PHE A 25 2.94 5.05 -34.93
C PHE A 25 1.66 5.21 -35.77
N ALA A 26 1.54 4.54 -36.91
CA ALA A 26 0.34 4.52 -37.74
C ALA A 26 -0.86 3.86 -37.03
N PRO A 27 -1.95 4.58 -36.65
CA PRO A 27 -3.14 3.98 -36.04
C PRO A 27 -3.89 2.99 -36.97
N GLU A 28 -3.69 3.10 -38.28
CA GLU A 28 -4.30 2.27 -39.33
C GLU A 28 -3.64 0.89 -39.51
N TRP A 29 -2.62 0.56 -38.73
CA TRP A 29 -1.92 -0.72 -38.81
C TRP A 29 -2.86 -1.90 -38.60
N GLN A 30 -2.70 -2.92 -39.46
CA GLN A 30 -3.44 -4.17 -39.37
C GLN A 30 -2.64 -5.16 -38.52
N ASN A 31 -3.30 -5.75 -37.52
CA ASN A 31 -2.68 -6.77 -36.68
C ASN A 31 -2.18 -7.94 -37.52
N ASP A 32 -0.87 -8.16 -37.51
CA ASP A 32 -0.18 -9.21 -38.25
C ASP A 32 -0.17 -10.56 -37.52
N ALA A 33 -0.96 -10.70 -36.46
CA ALA A 33 -1.02 -11.84 -35.55
C ALA A 33 0.33 -12.13 -34.87
N GLY A 34 1.07 -11.06 -34.51
CA GLY A 34 2.31 -11.13 -33.74
C GLY A 34 3.54 -11.55 -34.55
N LYS A 35 3.43 -11.68 -35.87
CA LYS A 35 4.52 -12.13 -36.74
C LYS A 35 5.73 -11.18 -36.68
N SER A 36 5.51 -9.87 -36.79
CA SER A 36 6.61 -8.90 -36.79
C SER A 36 7.30 -8.82 -35.43
N ILE A 37 6.55 -8.76 -34.33
CA ILE A 37 7.17 -8.70 -32.99
C ILE A 37 7.92 -9.99 -32.65
N GLN A 38 7.43 -11.16 -33.09
CA GLN A 38 8.17 -12.42 -32.95
C GLN A 38 9.49 -12.41 -33.74
N ALA A 39 9.49 -11.82 -34.94
CA ALA A 39 10.71 -11.65 -35.72
C ALA A 39 11.69 -10.68 -35.06
N VAL A 40 11.20 -9.61 -34.42
CA VAL A 40 12.03 -8.72 -33.60
C VAL A 40 12.64 -9.47 -32.42
N TYR A 41 11.86 -10.29 -31.70
CA TYR A 41 12.38 -11.14 -30.63
C TYR A 41 13.51 -12.05 -31.13
N ALA A 42 13.29 -12.79 -32.22
CA ALA A 42 14.29 -13.64 -32.86
C ALA A 42 15.59 -12.89 -33.24
N ARG A 43 15.49 -11.59 -33.53
CA ARG A 43 16.64 -10.73 -33.87
C ARG A 43 17.43 -10.29 -32.63
N VAL A 44 16.77 -9.96 -31.53
CA VAL A 44 17.43 -9.25 -30.41
C VAL A 44 17.63 -10.09 -29.14
N HIS A 45 16.92 -11.22 -28.96
CA HIS A 45 16.96 -11.99 -27.70
C HIS A 45 18.34 -12.56 -27.33
N THR A 46 19.30 -12.57 -28.27
CA THR A 46 20.68 -13.01 -28.02
C THR A 46 21.59 -11.87 -27.55
N ALA A 47 21.11 -10.62 -27.54
CA ALA A 47 21.85 -9.48 -27.04
C ALA A 47 21.78 -9.47 -25.51
N PRO A 48 22.90 -9.63 -24.78
CA PRO A 48 22.88 -9.59 -23.33
C PRO A 48 22.53 -8.18 -22.86
N ILE A 49 21.54 -8.07 -21.99
CA ILE A 49 21.30 -6.85 -21.22
C ILE A 49 22.20 -6.90 -19.99
N ALA A 50 23.22 -6.03 -19.94
CA ALA A 50 24.06 -5.91 -18.77
C ALA A 50 23.25 -5.34 -17.59
N ALA A 51 23.24 -6.05 -16.45
CA ALA A 51 22.73 -5.50 -15.21
C ALA A 51 23.61 -4.29 -14.81
N GLY A 52 23.02 -3.08 -14.87
CA GLY A 52 23.67 -1.86 -14.41
C GLY A 52 24.07 -1.92 -12.93
N PRO A 53 24.83 -0.94 -12.43
CA PRO A 53 25.15 -0.85 -11.00
C PRO A 53 23.89 -0.55 -10.16
N GLY A 54 23.89 -0.99 -8.90
CA GLY A 54 22.88 -0.55 -7.94
C GLY A 54 23.13 0.88 -7.50
N VAL A 55 22.21 1.80 -7.81
CA VAL A 55 22.38 3.25 -7.58
C VAL A 55 21.05 3.86 -7.12
N ALA A 56 21.14 4.79 -6.18
CA ALA A 56 20.06 5.70 -5.83
C ALA A 56 20.40 7.12 -6.29
N VAL A 57 19.42 7.81 -6.86
CA VAL A 57 19.52 9.22 -7.28
C VAL A 57 18.38 10.01 -6.65
N GLY A 58 18.72 10.99 -5.85
CA GLY A 58 17.79 11.93 -5.22
C GLY A 58 17.74 13.26 -5.96
N VAL A 59 16.54 13.82 -6.08
CA VAL A 59 16.32 15.21 -6.50
C VAL A 59 16.43 16.09 -5.27
N THR A 60 17.25 17.14 -5.35
CA THR A 60 17.44 18.15 -4.30
C THR A 60 17.06 19.54 -4.81
N GLN A 61 17.07 20.54 -3.94
CA GLN A 61 16.87 21.93 -4.37
C GLN A 61 17.96 22.45 -5.32
N GLN A 62 19.16 21.86 -5.27
CA GLN A 62 20.32 22.30 -6.06
C GLN A 62 20.53 21.47 -7.34
N GLY A 63 19.82 20.35 -7.48
CA GLY A 63 19.86 19.46 -8.64
C GLY A 63 19.75 17.99 -8.26
N LEU A 64 20.74 17.19 -8.63
CA LEU A 64 20.74 15.75 -8.36
C LEU A 64 21.88 15.36 -7.41
N SER A 65 21.62 14.38 -6.56
CA SER A 65 22.62 13.67 -5.77
C SER A 65 22.52 12.19 -6.09
N GLY A 66 23.64 11.49 -6.26
CA GLY A 66 23.65 10.07 -6.54
C GLY A 66 24.69 9.33 -5.70
N ILE A 67 24.40 8.06 -5.41
CA ILE A 67 25.27 7.18 -4.64
C ILE A 67 25.02 5.72 -5.00
N GLY A 68 26.07 4.89 -5.01
CA GLY A 68 25.95 3.44 -5.11
C GLY A 68 25.26 2.87 -3.87
N LEU A 69 24.45 1.82 -4.03
CA LEU A 69 23.76 1.17 -2.91
C LEU A 69 24.75 0.47 -1.94
N ASP A 70 25.97 0.21 -2.39
CA ASP A 70 27.11 -0.23 -1.57
C ASP A 70 27.85 0.90 -0.84
N GLY A 71 27.37 2.14 -0.99
CA GLY A 71 27.98 3.36 -0.43
C GLY A 71 29.09 3.97 -1.28
N SER A 72 29.43 3.37 -2.43
CA SER A 72 30.48 3.87 -3.30
C SER A 72 30.01 5.03 -4.18
N GLY A 73 30.97 5.80 -4.71
CA GLY A 73 30.73 6.71 -5.83
C GLY A 73 29.70 7.81 -5.57
N LYS A 74 29.68 8.44 -4.39
CA LYS A 74 28.80 9.59 -4.13
C LYS A 74 29.15 10.76 -5.05
N TRP A 75 28.15 11.38 -5.68
CA TRP A 75 28.31 12.52 -6.58
C TRP A 75 27.13 13.50 -6.49
N THR A 76 27.34 14.72 -6.99
CA THR A 76 26.29 15.73 -7.14
C THR A 76 26.34 16.34 -8.54
N PHE A 77 25.19 16.79 -9.03
CA PHE A 77 25.04 17.51 -10.28
C PHE A 77 24.20 18.76 -10.04
N ALA A 78 24.76 19.93 -10.36
CA ALA A 78 24.08 21.20 -10.21
C ALA A 78 23.21 21.50 -11.43
N GLY A 79 21.92 21.76 -11.19
CA GLY A 79 20.97 22.09 -12.25
C GLY A 79 19.55 21.79 -11.81
N GLU A 80 18.67 22.77 -11.89
CA GLU A 80 17.25 22.61 -11.60
C GLU A 80 16.65 21.55 -12.55
N VAL A 81 15.96 20.59 -11.96
CA VAL A 81 15.30 19.49 -12.66
C VAL A 81 13.80 19.73 -12.60
N ASP A 82 13.12 19.67 -13.74
CA ASP A 82 11.69 19.98 -13.87
C ASP A 82 10.77 18.75 -13.83
N ALA A 83 11.32 17.55 -14.04
CA ALA A 83 10.61 16.27 -14.02
C ALA A 83 11.41 15.18 -13.28
N ALA A 84 10.77 14.10 -12.85
CA ALA A 84 11.47 12.99 -12.22
C ALA A 84 12.58 12.44 -13.15
N PRO A 85 13.82 12.23 -12.67
CA PRO A 85 14.90 11.70 -13.50
C PRO A 85 14.64 10.23 -13.84
N ALA A 86 15.05 9.79 -15.03
CA ALA A 86 14.99 8.38 -15.42
C ALA A 86 16.34 7.70 -15.18
N LEU A 87 16.32 6.47 -14.64
CA LEU A 87 17.51 5.65 -14.40
C LEU A 87 17.46 4.38 -15.26
N SER A 88 18.19 4.38 -16.38
CA SER A 88 18.26 3.25 -17.30
C SER A 88 19.69 2.80 -17.53
N GLY A 89 19.97 1.50 -17.40
CA GLY A 89 21.33 0.96 -17.56
C GLY A 89 22.32 1.63 -16.60
N ASP A 90 23.31 2.31 -17.16
CA ASP A 90 24.33 3.07 -16.43
C ASP A 90 24.19 4.59 -16.55
N VAL A 91 23.02 5.08 -17.02
CA VAL A 91 22.75 6.51 -17.23
C VAL A 91 21.59 7.02 -16.37
N VAL A 92 21.77 8.25 -15.89
CA VAL A 92 20.70 9.08 -15.33
C VAL A 92 20.32 10.10 -16.40
N VAL A 93 19.06 10.14 -16.80
CA VAL A 93 18.54 11.12 -17.75
C VAL A 93 17.67 12.11 -16.98
N ALA A 94 17.88 13.40 -17.23
CA ALA A 94 17.09 14.46 -16.61
C ALA A 94 16.85 15.61 -17.58
N THR A 95 15.74 16.31 -17.41
CA THR A 95 15.48 17.58 -18.10
C THR A 95 15.86 18.75 -17.20
N THR A 96 16.63 19.68 -17.75
CA THR A 96 17.11 20.88 -17.05
C THR A 96 17.18 22.06 -18.00
N LYS A 97 16.42 23.13 -17.70
CA LYS A 97 16.42 24.41 -18.45
C LYS A 97 16.32 24.22 -19.97
N GLY A 98 15.30 23.49 -20.43
CA GLY A 98 15.05 23.24 -21.85
C GLY A 98 16.04 22.30 -22.55
N ASN A 99 16.86 21.57 -21.78
CA ASN A 99 17.77 20.56 -22.29
C ASN A 99 17.47 19.21 -21.65
N VAL A 100 17.74 18.13 -22.38
CA VAL A 100 17.93 16.79 -21.82
C VAL A 100 19.41 16.59 -21.59
N VAL A 101 19.78 16.10 -20.40
CA VAL A 101 21.14 15.67 -20.07
C VAL A 101 21.14 14.19 -19.72
N ALA A 102 22.20 13.48 -20.11
CA ALA A 102 22.53 12.20 -19.51
C ALA A 102 23.80 12.31 -18.68
N LEU A 103 23.77 11.70 -17.51
CA LEU A 103 24.87 11.59 -16.58
C LEU A 103 25.25 10.13 -16.41
N SER A 104 26.52 9.85 -16.16
CA SER A 104 26.96 8.54 -15.68
C SER A 104 26.36 8.28 -14.30
N ALA A 105 25.57 7.21 -14.14
CA ALA A 105 24.94 6.87 -12.86
C ALA A 105 25.96 6.63 -11.73
N LYS A 106 27.19 6.20 -12.08
CA LYS A 106 28.27 5.96 -11.11
C LYS A 106 29.01 7.22 -10.66
N THR A 107 29.05 8.26 -11.49
CA THR A 107 29.97 9.39 -11.27
C THR A 107 29.33 10.77 -11.35
N GLY A 108 28.09 10.87 -11.82
CA GLY A 108 27.41 12.15 -12.05
C GLY A 108 27.96 12.95 -13.22
N LYS A 109 29.01 12.47 -13.89
CA LYS A 109 29.61 13.17 -15.04
C LYS A 109 28.61 13.22 -16.19
N GLN A 110 28.38 14.41 -16.72
CA GLN A 110 27.57 14.60 -17.91
C GLN A 110 28.23 13.90 -19.10
N LEU A 111 27.52 12.96 -19.70
CA LEU A 111 27.92 12.24 -20.91
C LEU A 111 27.58 13.05 -22.15
N TRP A 112 26.36 13.60 -22.18
CA TRP A 112 25.88 14.43 -23.28
C TRP A 112 24.78 15.39 -22.83
N ARG A 113 24.48 16.36 -23.70
CA ARG A 113 23.40 17.34 -23.55
C ARG A 113 22.80 17.65 -24.92
N VAL A 114 21.48 17.64 -25.02
CA VAL A 114 20.73 18.00 -26.23
C VAL A 114 19.52 18.87 -25.87
N SER A 115 18.98 19.62 -26.82
CA SER A 115 17.75 20.40 -26.61
C SER A 115 16.57 19.48 -26.33
N SER A 116 15.72 19.84 -25.35
CA SER A 116 14.44 19.16 -25.10
C SER A 116 13.27 19.81 -25.86
N GLU A 117 13.53 20.90 -26.60
CA GLU A 117 12.51 21.68 -27.32
C GLU A 117 11.38 22.19 -26.40
N GLY A 118 11.73 22.51 -25.15
CA GLY A 118 10.78 22.97 -24.14
C GLY A 118 9.91 21.87 -23.54
N LYS A 119 10.17 20.60 -23.86
CA LYS A 119 9.46 19.43 -23.32
C LYS A 119 10.19 18.84 -22.11
N SER A 120 9.44 18.13 -21.28
CA SER A 120 9.89 17.52 -20.04
C SER A 120 9.96 15.99 -20.16
N LEU A 121 10.79 15.37 -19.32
CA LEU A 121 11.02 13.92 -19.34
C LEU A 121 9.78 13.13 -18.94
N ARG A 122 9.44 12.10 -19.74
CA ARG A 122 8.49 11.04 -19.37
C ARG A 122 9.20 9.74 -19.01
N GLY A 123 10.26 9.42 -19.74
CA GLY A 123 11.03 8.20 -19.51
C GLY A 123 12.21 8.07 -20.46
N ALA A 124 13.09 7.12 -20.17
CA ALA A 124 14.23 6.81 -21.01
C ALA A 124 14.63 5.34 -20.93
N GLY A 125 15.14 4.82 -22.05
CA GLY A 125 15.75 3.51 -22.18
C GLY A 125 17.18 3.64 -22.67
N ASP A 126 18.05 2.71 -22.30
CA ASP A 126 19.47 2.75 -22.67
C ASP A 126 20.04 1.33 -22.75
N ASP A 127 20.81 1.06 -23.82
CA ASP A 127 21.42 -0.25 -24.10
C ASP A 127 22.97 -0.25 -23.98
N GLY A 128 23.55 0.78 -23.37
CA GLY A 128 25.00 0.98 -23.31
C GLY A 128 25.57 1.80 -24.46
N LYS A 129 24.85 1.96 -25.58
CA LYS A 129 25.33 2.66 -26.79
C LYS A 129 24.46 3.84 -27.16
N VAL A 130 23.14 3.66 -27.07
CA VAL A 130 22.15 4.68 -27.41
C VAL A 130 21.17 4.82 -26.25
N THR A 131 20.91 6.07 -25.88
CA THR A 131 19.85 6.41 -24.95
C THR A 131 18.65 6.92 -25.76
N VAL A 132 17.49 6.30 -25.58
CA VAL A 132 16.23 6.76 -26.16
C VAL A 132 15.43 7.46 -25.08
N VAL A 133 14.96 8.67 -25.39
CA VAL A 133 14.26 9.56 -24.46
C VAL A 133 12.88 9.87 -25.00
N SER A 134 11.87 9.70 -24.16
CA SER A 134 10.49 10.13 -24.39
C SER A 134 10.23 11.41 -23.63
N LEU A 135 9.75 12.44 -24.34
CA LEU A 135 9.48 13.78 -23.82
C LEU A 135 8.05 14.20 -24.14
N GLY A 136 7.47 15.01 -23.26
CA GLY A 136 6.13 15.55 -23.42
C GLY A 136 5.92 16.91 -22.80
N GLU A 137 4.75 17.49 -23.04
CA GLU A 137 4.33 18.73 -22.38
C GLU A 137 3.79 18.45 -20.97
N PRO A 138 4.06 19.34 -19.99
CA PRO A 138 3.43 19.29 -18.69
C PRO A 138 1.89 19.38 -18.85
N GLY A 139 1.15 18.34 -18.47
CA GLY A 139 -0.31 18.26 -18.61
C GLY A 139 -0.83 17.41 -19.78
N GLY A 140 0.07 16.79 -20.56
CA GLY A 140 -0.29 15.89 -21.65
C GLY A 140 -0.08 16.51 -23.04
N GLY A 141 0.05 15.67 -24.05
CA GLY A 141 0.25 16.07 -25.44
C GLY A 141 1.71 16.38 -25.82
N GLY A 142 1.90 16.64 -27.12
CA GLY A 142 3.18 17.05 -27.70
C GLY A 142 4.33 16.05 -27.47
N SER A 143 4.29 14.90 -28.13
CA SER A 143 5.32 13.85 -28.02
C SER A 143 6.61 14.20 -28.78
N LEU A 144 7.76 13.93 -28.16
CA LEU A 144 9.06 13.96 -28.81
C LEU A 144 9.88 12.74 -28.37
N LEU A 145 10.36 11.98 -29.34
CA LEU A 145 11.27 10.85 -29.14
C LEU A 145 12.66 11.22 -29.68
N LEU A 146 13.68 11.12 -28.84
CA LEU A 146 15.07 11.34 -29.21
C LEU A 146 15.86 10.05 -29.00
N ALA A 147 16.64 9.63 -30.00
CA ALA A 147 17.68 8.62 -29.81
C ALA A 147 19.04 9.30 -29.87
N VAL A 148 19.82 9.20 -28.79
CA VAL A 148 21.07 9.94 -28.61
C VAL A 148 22.20 8.96 -28.34
N SER A 149 23.24 9.03 -29.17
CA SER A 149 24.47 8.25 -28.98
C SER A 149 25.26 8.70 -27.75
N ARG A 150 26.20 7.87 -27.27
CA ARG A 150 27.08 8.26 -26.15
C ARG A 150 27.93 9.51 -26.40
N SER A 151 28.21 9.88 -27.66
CA SER A 151 28.90 11.14 -28.00
C SER A 151 27.99 12.37 -27.97
N GLY A 152 26.68 12.19 -27.74
CA GLY A 152 25.69 13.27 -27.77
C GLY A 152 25.13 13.59 -29.15
N SER A 153 25.44 12.79 -30.17
CA SER A 153 24.85 12.95 -31.50
C SER A 153 23.42 12.39 -31.49
N VAL A 154 22.45 13.20 -31.94
CA VAL A 154 21.05 12.79 -32.14
C VAL A 154 20.99 11.90 -33.38
N LEU A 155 20.73 10.61 -33.17
CA LEU A 155 20.61 9.60 -34.22
C LEU A 155 19.21 9.62 -34.85
N GLN A 156 18.19 9.73 -34.01
CA GLN A 156 16.79 9.80 -34.42
C GLN A 156 16.06 10.90 -33.65
N LYS A 157 15.17 11.59 -34.35
CA LYS A 157 14.23 12.55 -33.78
C LYS A 157 12.87 12.33 -34.42
N LEU A 158 11.89 11.91 -33.63
CA LEU A 158 10.50 11.73 -34.07
C LEU A 158 9.60 12.62 -33.23
N ALA A 159 8.58 13.21 -33.86
CA ALA A 159 7.51 13.94 -33.17
C ALA A 159 6.18 13.23 -33.44
N PRO A 160 5.88 12.13 -32.72
CA PRO A 160 4.66 11.36 -32.93
C PRO A 160 3.42 12.21 -32.67
N GLU A 161 2.39 12.04 -33.51
CA GLU A 161 1.05 12.56 -33.21
C GLU A 161 0.45 11.93 -31.94
N PRO A 162 0.49 10.59 -31.73
CA PRO A 162 -0.02 10.01 -30.50
C PRO A 162 0.90 10.28 -29.31
N GLU A 163 0.33 10.18 -28.12
CA GLU A 163 1.11 10.12 -26.89
C GLU A 163 1.93 8.83 -26.84
N ILE A 164 3.22 8.99 -26.51
CA ILE A 164 4.15 7.90 -26.30
C ILE A 164 4.50 7.78 -24.82
N GLY A 165 4.67 6.54 -24.38
CA GLY A 165 5.03 6.17 -23.03
C GLY A 165 6.54 6.16 -22.76
N SER A 166 6.93 5.51 -21.66
CA SER A 166 8.33 5.32 -21.26
C SER A 166 8.97 4.21 -22.10
N PRO A 167 10.07 4.48 -22.83
CA PRO A 167 10.67 3.53 -23.76
C PRO A 167 11.75 2.67 -23.10
N ALA A 168 12.04 1.53 -23.74
CA ALA A 168 13.23 0.72 -23.47
C ALA A 168 14.06 0.56 -24.75
N VAL A 169 15.33 0.19 -24.59
CA VAL A 169 16.24 -0.08 -25.71
C VAL A 169 16.92 -1.43 -25.48
N GLU A 170 16.91 -2.27 -26.49
CA GLU A 170 17.61 -3.55 -26.49
C GLU A 170 18.09 -3.90 -27.91
N GLY A 171 19.35 -4.29 -28.06
CA GLY A 171 19.88 -4.76 -29.34
C GLY A 171 19.76 -3.75 -30.49
N ASN A 172 19.97 -2.45 -30.23
CA ASN A 172 19.77 -1.36 -31.20
C ASN A 172 18.31 -1.18 -31.68
N VAL A 173 17.34 -1.64 -30.89
CA VAL A 173 15.91 -1.47 -31.15
C VAL A 173 15.28 -0.72 -29.99
N ALA A 174 14.56 0.36 -30.31
CA ALA A 174 13.74 1.08 -29.34
C ALA A 174 12.34 0.48 -29.28
N PHE A 175 11.85 0.22 -28.07
CA PHE A 175 10.50 -0.22 -27.80
C PHE A 175 9.73 0.94 -27.20
N VAL A 176 8.73 1.44 -27.94
CA VAL A 176 8.01 2.66 -27.58
C VAL A 176 6.52 2.36 -27.42
N PRO A 177 5.98 2.39 -26.18
CA PRO A 177 4.55 2.28 -25.92
C PRO A 177 3.76 3.45 -26.48
N TRP A 178 2.55 3.23 -27.00
CA TRP A 178 1.61 4.27 -27.41
C TRP A 178 0.19 3.74 -27.57
N GLY A 179 -0.79 4.65 -27.53
CA GLY A 179 -2.21 4.31 -27.72
C GLY A 179 -2.75 3.29 -26.71
N SER A 180 -2.11 3.20 -25.54
CA SER A 180 -2.41 2.30 -24.41
C SER A 180 -2.41 0.79 -24.70
N GLN A 181 -2.10 0.36 -25.93
CA GLN A 181 -2.17 -1.05 -26.34
C GLN A 181 -1.03 -1.46 -27.28
N TYR A 182 -0.30 -0.50 -27.85
CA TYR A 182 0.75 -0.78 -28.82
C TYR A 182 2.13 -0.56 -28.25
N VAL A 183 3.09 -1.38 -28.66
CA VAL A 183 4.52 -1.09 -28.53
C VAL A 183 5.16 -1.20 -29.90
N SER A 184 5.68 -0.08 -30.41
CA SER A 184 6.43 -0.06 -31.67
C SER A 184 7.89 -0.41 -31.43
N ALA A 185 8.41 -1.38 -32.18
CA ALA A 185 9.82 -1.73 -32.24
C ALA A 185 10.48 -0.97 -33.40
N ILE A 186 11.36 -0.02 -33.08
CA ILE A 186 11.99 0.89 -34.03
C ILE A 186 13.47 0.56 -34.12
N ASP A 187 13.94 0.25 -35.32
CA ASP A 187 15.36 0.07 -35.62
C ASP A 187 16.07 1.42 -35.57
N LEU A 188 17.06 1.58 -34.68
CA LEU A 188 17.67 2.88 -34.40
C LEU A 188 18.59 3.37 -35.52
N ASP A 189 19.10 2.48 -36.36
CA ASP A 189 19.93 2.85 -37.52
C ASP A 189 19.06 3.46 -38.63
N SER A 190 17.94 2.83 -38.94
CA SER A 190 17.07 3.24 -40.05
C SER A 190 15.94 4.19 -39.63
N GLY A 191 15.61 4.26 -38.35
CA GLY A 191 14.45 4.99 -37.82
C GLY A 191 13.10 4.37 -38.20
N LYS A 192 13.09 3.16 -38.78
CA LYS A 192 11.87 2.49 -39.24
C LYS A 192 11.29 1.58 -38.17
N GLU A 193 9.97 1.48 -38.16
CA GLU A 193 9.28 0.44 -37.40
C GLU A 193 9.50 -0.92 -38.07
N ILE A 194 10.11 -1.85 -37.34
CA ILE A 194 10.42 -3.22 -37.79
C ILE A 194 9.49 -4.26 -37.19
N GLY A 195 8.68 -3.87 -36.20
CA GLY A 195 7.60 -4.68 -35.68
C GLY A 195 6.73 -3.93 -34.70
N ARG A 196 5.56 -4.50 -34.41
CA ARG A 196 4.62 -3.92 -33.47
C ARG A 196 3.98 -4.99 -32.62
N LEU A 197 3.96 -4.74 -31.32
CA LEU A 197 3.24 -5.52 -30.33
C LEU A 197 1.85 -4.92 -30.12
N LEU A 198 0.83 -5.78 -30.06
CA LEU A 198 -0.51 -5.44 -29.58
C LEU A 198 -0.77 -6.21 -28.28
N LEU A 199 -1.04 -5.46 -27.21
CA LEU A 199 -1.46 -5.99 -25.91
C LEU A 199 -2.97 -5.78 -25.71
N ARG A 200 -3.59 -6.66 -24.92
CA ARG A 200 -4.99 -6.52 -24.47
C ARG A 200 -5.13 -5.85 -23.11
N GLU A 201 -3.99 -5.58 -22.49
CA GLU A 201 -3.86 -4.90 -21.21
C GLU A 201 -3.20 -3.54 -21.46
N GLN A 202 -3.42 -2.60 -20.54
CA GLN A 202 -2.88 -1.25 -20.64
C GLN A 202 -1.34 -1.29 -20.66
N VAL A 203 -0.75 -0.58 -21.63
CA VAL A 203 0.69 -0.43 -21.76
C VAL A 203 1.09 1.03 -21.94
N SER A 204 1.91 1.51 -21.00
CA SER A 204 2.54 2.82 -21.04
C SER A 204 4.05 2.75 -20.80
N HIS A 205 4.57 1.58 -20.40
CA HIS A 205 6.00 1.36 -20.16
C HIS A 205 6.56 0.20 -20.97
N ALA A 206 7.77 0.40 -21.47
CA ALA A 206 8.73 -0.66 -21.77
C ALA A 206 9.86 -0.52 -20.75
N VAL A 207 10.12 -1.57 -19.96
CA VAL A 207 11.08 -1.53 -18.84
C VAL A 207 12.06 -2.67 -18.89
N ASN A 208 13.31 -2.34 -18.57
CA ASN A 208 14.38 -3.31 -18.43
C ASN A 208 14.65 -3.57 -16.95
N ILE A 209 14.27 -4.75 -16.47
CA ILE A 209 14.44 -5.17 -15.07
C ILE A 209 15.29 -6.45 -15.06
N ASP A 210 16.42 -6.40 -14.36
CA ASP A 210 17.34 -7.54 -14.17
C ASP A 210 17.72 -8.27 -15.46
N GLY A 211 17.95 -7.50 -16.53
CA GLY A 211 18.39 -8.07 -17.79
C GLY A 211 17.26 -8.63 -18.66
N GLN A 212 16.00 -8.31 -18.34
CA GLN A 212 14.82 -8.77 -19.06
C GLN A 212 13.93 -7.59 -19.42
N LEU A 213 13.36 -7.62 -20.63
CA LEU A 213 12.45 -6.60 -21.13
C LEU A 213 10.99 -6.98 -20.83
N TYR A 214 10.23 -6.01 -20.34
CA TYR A 214 8.81 -6.12 -20.03
C TYR A 214 8.03 -4.94 -20.59
N PHE A 215 6.75 -5.16 -20.88
CA PHE A 215 5.82 -4.15 -21.36
C PHE A 215 4.56 -4.12 -20.49
N GLY A 216 4.13 -2.96 -20.03
CA GLY A 216 2.85 -2.83 -19.32
C GLY A 216 2.73 -1.62 -18.41
N GLU A 217 1.85 -1.73 -17.42
CA GLU A 217 1.58 -0.71 -16.39
C GLU A 217 1.02 -1.36 -15.11
N LEU A 218 -0.15 -2.01 -15.21
CA LEU A 218 -0.78 -2.74 -14.09
C LEU A 218 -0.24 -4.17 -13.95
N SER A 219 -0.01 -4.81 -15.07
CA SER A 219 0.65 -6.10 -15.27
C SER A 219 1.82 -5.88 -16.23
N LEU A 220 2.75 -6.84 -16.26
CA LEU A 220 3.91 -6.83 -17.13
C LEU A 220 3.90 -8.04 -18.04
N VAL A 221 3.90 -7.81 -19.35
CA VAL A 221 4.12 -8.84 -20.37
C VAL A 221 5.61 -8.95 -20.64
N ARG A 222 6.17 -10.14 -20.43
CA ARG A 222 7.60 -10.42 -20.69
C ARG A 222 7.86 -10.51 -22.18
N PHE A 223 8.99 -9.95 -22.62
CA PHE A 223 9.50 -10.12 -23.97
C PHE A 223 10.26 -11.46 -24.10
N ASP A 224 9.51 -12.54 -24.31
CA ASP A 224 10.04 -13.89 -24.48
C ASP A 224 9.55 -14.57 -25.77
N ASP A 225 9.82 -15.87 -25.90
CA ASP A 225 9.48 -16.68 -27.07
C ASP A 225 7.97 -16.77 -27.33
N LYS A 226 7.13 -16.39 -26.35
CA LYS A 226 5.66 -16.36 -26.48
C LYS A 226 5.12 -14.99 -26.89
N ILE A 227 5.96 -13.98 -27.10
CA ILE A 227 5.50 -12.61 -27.36
C ILE A 227 4.57 -12.49 -28.57
N GLY A 228 4.77 -13.32 -29.62
CA GLY A 228 3.89 -13.35 -30.79
C GLY A 228 2.43 -13.69 -30.47
N ASN A 229 2.15 -14.31 -29.31
CA ASN A 229 0.81 -14.70 -28.88
C ASN A 229 0.10 -13.63 -28.02
N ALA A 230 0.72 -12.46 -27.79
CA ALA A 230 0.21 -11.47 -26.84
C ALA A 230 -1.20 -10.95 -27.16
N ALA A 231 -1.54 -10.76 -28.44
CA ALA A 231 -2.87 -10.30 -28.86
C ALA A 231 -4.01 -11.31 -28.54
N GLN A 232 -3.64 -12.55 -28.23
CA GLN A 232 -4.53 -13.66 -27.82
C GLN A 232 -4.39 -13.98 -26.32
N ASN A 233 -3.73 -13.13 -25.53
CA ASN A 233 -3.39 -13.36 -24.12
C ASN A 233 -2.51 -14.60 -23.90
N GLY A 234 -1.74 -15.01 -24.90
CA GLY A 234 -0.85 -16.19 -24.83
C GLY A 234 0.61 -15.86 -24.50
N ALA A 235 0.96 -14.59 -24.28
CA ALA A 235 2.28 -14.18 -23.83
C ALA A 235 2.44 -14.38 -22.31
N THR A 236 3.68 -14.47 -21.83
CA THR A 236 3.95 -14.56 -20.38
C THR A 236 3.62 -13.23 -19.71
N SER A 237 2.58 -13.21 -18.87
CA SER A 237 2.16 -12.04 -18.09
C SER A 237 2.44 -12.22 -16.59
N ILE A 238 2.80 -11.13 -15.92
CA ILE A 238 3.14 -11.06 -14.50
C ILE A 238 2.28 -9.97 -13.88
N SER A 239 1.54 -10.31 -12.84
CA SER A 239 0.70 -9.39 -12.09
C SER A 239 0.92 -9.55 -10.60
N LEU A 240 0.73 -8.47 -9.84
CA LEU A 240 0.68 -8.54 -8.39
C LEU A 240 -0.65 -9.15 -7.94
N PRO A 241 -0.67 -9.94 -6.84
CA PRO A 241 -1.90 -10.46 -6.28
C PRO A 241 -2.81 -9.30 -5.83
N ALA A 242 -4.11 -9.42 -6.13
CA ALA A 242 -5.08 -8.38 -5.81
C ALA A 242 -5.22 -8.19 -4.29
N ARG A 243 -5.07 -6.95 -3.82
CA ARG A 243 -5.21 -6.58 -2.41
C ARG A 243 -5.69 -5.15 -2.28
N GLU A 244 -6.73 -4.93 -1.48
CA GLU A 244 -7.11 -3.57 -1.09
C GLU A 244 -6.08 -3.01 -0.11
N LEU A 245 -5.31 -2.04 -0.59
CA LEU A 245 -4.27 -1.35 0.17
C LEU A 245 -4.63 0.13 0.35
N PRO A 246 -4.22 0.75 1.47
CA PRO A 246 -4.49 2.15 1.75
C PRO A 246 -3.91 3.03 0.64
N GLY A 247 -4.73 3.96 0.12
CA GLY A 247 -4.33 4.88 -0.94
C GLY A 247 -4.20 4.28 -2.35
N LYS A 248 -4.55 3.00 -2.54
CA LYS A 248 -4.55 2.31 -3.85
C LYS A 248 -3.21 2.47 -4.60
N PRO A 249 -2.09 2.03 -3.99
CA PRO A 249 -0.77 2.15 -4.60
C PRO A 249 -0.72 1.41 -5.94
N ALA A 250 0.03 1.98 -6.89
CA ALA A 250 0.30 1.38 -8.19
C ALA A 250 1.74 0.85 -8.26
N TRP A 251 1.99 -0.13 -9.12
CA TRP A 251 3.35 -0.61 -9.40
C TRP A 251 4.09 0.35 -10.32
N PHE A 252 3.42 0.77 -11.39
CA PHE A 252 3.85 1.83 -12.29
C PHE A 252 2.74 2.88 -12.39
N ASP A 253 3.13 4.15 -12.39
CA ASP A 253 2.26 5.26 -12.78
C ASP A 253 2.12 5.30 -14.31
N ASP A 254 1.29 6.20 -14.86
CA ASP A 254 1.12 6.31 -16.32
C ASP A 254 2.40 6.86 -16.99
N GLY A 255 3.05 6.01 -17.78
CA GLY A 255 4.30 6.33 -18.48
C GLY A 255 4.17 7.33 -19.63
N ALA A 256 2.95 7.71 -20.02
CA ALA A 256 2.69 8.79 -20.96
C ALA A 256 2.58 10.17 -20.27
N THR A 257 2.66 10.22 -18.94
CA THR A 257 2.61 11.47 -18.17
C THR A 257 3.99 11.95 -17.76
N VAL A 258 4.14 13.28 -17.59
CA VAL A 258 5.36 13.86 -17.02
C VAL A 258 5.24 13.80 -15.51
N GLU A 259 6.09 12.98 -14.88
CA GLU A 259 6.18 12.94 -13.41
C GLU A 259 6.93 14.19 -12.90
N PRO A 260 6.39 14.92 -11.90
CA PRO A 260 7.07 16.06 -11.31
C PRO A 260 8.39 15.66 -10.63
N ALA A 261 9.37 16.56 -10.60
CA ALA A 261 10.64 16.32 -9.92
C ALA A 261 10.49 16.11 -8.38
N ALA A 262 9.43 16.67 -7.79
CA ALA A 262 9.09 16.47 -6.39
C ALA A 262 8.03 15.38 -6.23
N ALA A 263 8.28 14.44 -5.31
CA ALA A 263 7.37 13.37 -4.96
C ALA A 263 6.02 13.92 -4.51
N THR A 264 4.96 13.41 -5.13
CA THR A 264 3.56 13.65 -4.81
C THR A 264 3.05 12.58 -3.84
N ALA A 265 1.73 12.53 -3.59
CA ALA A 265 1.15 11.44 -2.83
C ALA A 265 1.32 10.07 -3.54
N ARG A 266 1.45 10.05 -4.87
CA ARG A 266 1.61 8.81 -5.64
C ARG A 266 2.97 8.16 -5.37
N GLU A 267 4.05 8.92 -5.38
CA GLU A 267 5.39 8.39 -5.09
C GLU A 267 5.54 7.95 -3.63
N ARG A 268 4.74 8.53 -2.73
CA ARG A 268 4.66 8.13 -1.31
C ARG A 268 3.77 6.90 -1.08
N ILE A 269 2.94 6.51 -2.06
CA ILE A 269 1.97 5.43 -1.99
C ILE A 269 2.16 4.51 -3.20
N ARG A 270 3.17 3.64 -3.15
CA ARG A 270 3.64 2.88 -4.33
C ARG A 270 3.90 1.41 -4.03
N LEU A 271 3.79 0.56 -5.05
CA LEU A 271 4.18 -0.85 -5.01
C LEU A 271 5.59 -1.03 -5.58
N TYR A 272 6.38 -1.87 -4.93
CA TYR A 272 7.71 -2.26 -5.36
C TYR A 272 7.78 -3.78 -5.46
N ALA A 273 8.03 -4.26 -6.66
CA ALA A 273 8.20 -5.68 -6.94
C ALA A 273 9.15 -5.87 -8.12
N THR A 274 9.85 -7.00 -8.12
CA THR A 274 10.70 -7.41 -9.25
C THR A 274 9.97 -8.56 -9.96
N PRO A 275 9.68 -8.47 -11.27
CA PRO A 275 9.14 -9.61 -12.01
C PRO A 275 10.18 -10.73 -12.09
N GLY A 276 9.71 -11.97 -11.96
CA GLY A 276 10.51 -13.19 -12.04
C GLY A 276 9.88 -14.23 -12.98
N GLU A 277 10.45 -15.43 -12.99
CA GLU A 277 9.89 -16.52 -13.79
C GLU A 277 8.56 -17.00 -13.19
N GLY A 278 7.45 -16.76 -13.90
CA GLY A 278 6.11 -17.20 -13.49
C GLY A 278 5.46 -16.38 -12.37
N GLY A 279 5.96 -15.19 -12.04
CA GLY A 279 5.36 -14.32 -11.03
C GLY A 279 6.29 -13.21 -10.54
N ILE A 280 6.16 -12.83 -9.28
CA ILE A 280 7.10 -11.92 -8.61
C ILE A 280 8.33 -12.71 -8.17
N SER A 281 9.51 -12.14 -8.37
CA SER A 281 10.77 -12.66 -7.87
C SER A 281 10.87 -12.43 -6.36
N GLY A 282 11.20 -13.49 -5.61
CA GLY A 282 11.20 -13.48 -4.15
C GLY A 282 9.85 -13.85 -3.54
N ASP A 283 9.78 -13.84 -2.20
CA ASP A 283 8.57 -14.25 -1.47
C ASP A 283 7.65 -13.07 -1.12
N VAL A 284 8.12 -11.83 -1.31
CA VAL A 284 7.38 -10.61 -0.94
C VAL A 284 7.48 -9.52 -2.00
N PHE A 285 6.46 -8.67 -2.05
CA PHE A 285 6.53 -7.34 -2.64
C PHE A 285 6.24 -6.29 -1.56
N ALA A 286 6.67 -5.05 -1.77
CA ALA A 286 6.47 -3.99 -0.80
C ALA A 286 5.43 -2.98 -1.27
N ALA A 287 4.68 -2.42 -0.33
CA ALA A 287 3.82 -1.26 -0.52
C ALA A 287 4.25 -0.15 0.44
N THR A 288 4.40 1.08 -0.04
CA THR A 288 4.62 2.25 0.83
C THR A 288 3.33 3.01 1.05
N TYR A 289 3.26 3.68 2.20
CA TYR A 289 2.27 4.70 2.52
C TYR A 289 2.97 5.73 3.43
N PHE A 290 3.47 6.80 2.82
CA PHE A 290 4.25 7.85 3.49
C PHE A 290 5.40 7.26 4.33
N LYS A 291 5.28 7.24 5.67
CA LYS A 291 6.34 6.83 6.62
C LYS A 291 6.34 5.35 6.95
N VAL A 292 5.53 4.55 6.25
CA VAL A 292 5.38 3.12 6.49
C VAL A 292 5.59 2.36 5.20
N ALA A 293 6.37 1.28 5.28
CA ALA A 293 6.45 0.25 4.25
C ALA A 293 5.84 -1.05 4.78
N MET A 294 5.16 -1.80 3.92
CA MET A 294 4.48 -3.05 4.23
C MET A 294 4.97 -4.12 3.26
N GLY A 295 5.48 -5.23 3.78
CA GLY A 295 5.81 -6.42 3.01
C GLY A 295 4.62 -7.33 2.88
N LEU A 296 4.28 -7.70 1.66
CA LEU A 296 3.12 -8.51 1.32
C LEU A 296 3.58 -9.78 0.61
N GLY A 297 3.02 -10.93 0.97
CA GLY A 297 3.34 -12.22 0.35
C GLY A 297 3.06 -12.18 -1.16
N ALA A 298 4.04 -12.58 -1.97
CA ALA A 298 3.96 -12.55 -3.43
C ALA A 298 2.83 -13.42 -4.02
N LYS A 299 2.33 -14.40 -3.26
CA LYS A 299 1.29 -15.34 -3.70
C LYS A 299 -0.09 -15.04 -3.14
N ASP A 300 -0.19 -14.59 -1.89
CA ASP A 300 -1.45 -14.46 -1.17
C ASP A 300 -1.74 -13.03 -0.66
N ALA A 301 -0.83 -12.09 -0.92
CA ALA A 301 -0.88 -10.70 -0.47
C ALA A 301 -1.11 -10.52 1.04
N LYS A 302 -0.75 -11.53 1.87
CA LYS A 302 -0.81 -11.39 3.32
C LYS A 302 0.29 -10.49 3.82
N LEU A 303 0.02 -9.73 4.86
CA LEU A 303 1.00 -8.86 5.50
C LEU A 303 2.05 -9.71 6.24
N HIS A 304 3.31 -9.59 5.84
CA HIS A 304 4.45 -10.31 6.43
C HIS A 304 5.25 -9.44 7.39
N TRP A 305 5.44 -8.17 7.05
CA TRP A 305 6.17 -7.20 7.87
C TRP A 305 5.66 -5.78 7.63
N VAL A 306 5.89 -4.91 8.61
CA VAL A 306 5.62 -3.48 8.60
C VAL A 306 6.87 -2.76 9.09
N LYS A 307 7.28 -1.71 8.38
CA LYS A 307 8.45 -0.92 8.72
C LYS A 307 8.11 0.55 8.78
N THR A 308 8.32 1.15 9.94
CA THR A 308 8.30 2.61 10.11
C THR A 308 9.65 3.19 9.70
N THR A 309 9.67 4.14 8.76
CA THR A 309 10.88 4.74 8.19
C THR A 309 11.27 6.06 8.87
N GLY A 310 10.40 6.60 9.73
CA GLY A 310 10.57 7.87 10.46
C GLY A 310 10.34 9.13 9.62
N LYS A 311 10.51 9.03 8.30
CA LYS A 311 10.37 10.10 7.31
C LYS A 311 9.66 9.56 6.07
N ASP A 312 8.96 10.43 5.33
CA ASP A 312 8.18 10.00 4.17
C ASP A 312 9.08 9.29 3.16
N VAL A 313 8.65 8.15 2.67
CA VAL A 313 9.30 7.47 1.54
C VAL A 313 8.93 8.23 0.27
N VAL A 314 9.94 8.68 -0.47
CA VAL A 314 9.79 9.54 -1.66
C VAL A 314 10.25 8.85 -2.95
N GLY A 315 10.49 7.54 -2.88
CA GLY A 315 10.96 6.71 -3.98
C GLY A 315 11.66 5.45 -3.49
N GLY A 316 11.92 4.51 -4.40
CA GLY A 316 12.57 3.25 -4.06
C GLY A 316 12.60 2.25 -5.20
N ALA A 317 13.10 1.05 -4.92
CA ALA A 317 13.06 -0.08 -5.84
C ALA A 317 13.07 -1.41 -5.07
N ALA A 318 12.43 -2.43 -5.66
CA ALA A 318 12.64 -3.82 -5.30
C ALA A 318 13.87 -4.36 -6.05
N MET A 319 14.57 -5.31 -5.43
CA MET A 319 15.71 -6.00 -6.01
C MET A 319 15.89 -7.35 -5.34
N ARG A 320 16.86 -8.13 -5.82
CA ARG A 320 17.20 -9.42 -5.20
C ARG A 320 17.53 -9.24 -3.72
N GLY A 321 16.81 -9.98 -2.86
CA GLY A 321 17.01 -10.02 -1.41
C GLY A 321 16.31 -8.91 -0.61
N GLY A 322 15.60 -7.99 -1.27
CA GLY A 322 14.83 -6.96 -0.57
C GLY A 322 14.59 -5.67 -1.35
N PHE A 323 14.67 -4.54 -0.65
CA PHE A 323 14.22 -3.23 -1.12
C PHE A 323 15.22 -2.14 -0.74
N ALA A 324 15.29 -1.10 -1.57
CA ALA A 324 15.90 0.17 -1.22
C ALA A 324 14.84 1.27 -1.23
N LEU A 325 14.66 1.95 -0.09
CA LEU A 325 13.62 2.97 0.11
C LEU A 325 14.27 4.31 0.44
N CYS A 326 14.06 5.33 -0.39
CA CYS A 326 14.55 6.68 -0.14
C CYS A 326 13.57 7.44 0.75
N THR A 327 14.07 8.09 1.79
CA THR A 327 13.28 8.98 2.62
C THR A 327 13.53 10.44 2.27
N GLU A 328 12.57 11.32 2.57
CA GLU A 328 12.68 12.77 2.35
C GLU A 328 13.89 13.41 3.05
N SER A 329 14.51 12.73 4.02
CA SER A 329 15.71 13.21 4.71
C SER A 329 17.02 12.97 3.94
N GLY A 330 17.00 12.23 2.83
CA GLY A 330 18.20 11.85 2.08
C GLY A 330 18.75 10.46 2.39
N LYS A 331 18.10 9.71 3.30
CA LYS A 331 18.53 8.34 3.60
C LYS A 331 17.94 7.37 2.60
N VAL A 332 18.73 6.41 2.16
CA VAL A 332 18.27 5.25 1.40
C VAL A 332 18.40 4.04 2.30
N LEU A 333 17.26 3.54 2.77
CA LEU A 333 17.17 2.40 3.68
C LEU A 333 17.21 1.11 2.87
N LEU A 334 18.12 0.19 3.22
CA LEU A 334 18.13 -1.17 2.68
C LEU A 334 17.34 -2.08 3.62
N VAL A 335 16.32 -2.73 3.09
CA VAL A 335 15.37 -3.55 3.84
C VAL A 335 15.34 -4.94 3.24
N GLY A 336 15.55 -5.99 4.03
CA GLY A 336 15.50 -7.37 3.53
C GLY A 336 14.09 -7.83 3.18
N ASP A 337 13.98 -8.96 2.48
CA ASP A 337 12.69 -9.63 2.21
C ASP A 337 11.92 -9.98 3.50
N ASN A 338 12.65 -10.19 4.61
CA ASN A 338 12.06 -10.40 5.93
C ASN A 338 11.54 -9.11 6.60
N GLY A 339 11.80 -7.92 6.04
CA GLY A 339 11.44 -6.60 6.62
C GLY A 339 12.50 -6.01 7.55
N GLY A 340 13.60 -6.73 7.76
CA GLY A 340 14.70 -6.35 8.63
C GLY A 340 15.62 -5.29 8.06
N ASP A 341 16.31 -4.55 8.93
CA ASP A 341 17.33 -3.59 8.52
C ASP A 341 18.56 -4.30 7.93
N ALA A 342 18.92 -3.94 6.70
CA ALA A 342 20.09 -4.44 5.99
C ALA A 342 21.17 -3.37 5.75
N GLY A 343 20.98 -2.15 6.29
CA GLY A 343 21.91 -1.03 6.17
C GLY A 343 21.26 0.21 5.57
N SER A 344 22.07 1.23 5.31
CA SER A 344 21.60 2.45 4.65
C SER A 344 22.75 3.23 4.02
N VAL A 345 22.45 3.99 2.97
CA VAL A 345 23.35 5.01 2.41
C VAL A 345 22.71 6.40 2.49
N ASP A 346 23.49 7.46 2.30
CA ASP A 346 23.06 8.84 2.51
C ASP A 346 23.40 9.75 1.32
N LEU A 347 22.35 10.32 0.71
CA LEU A 347 22.43 11.23 -0.44
C LEU A 347 22.88 12.65 -0.06
N GLY A 348 23.07 12.95 1.22
CA GLY A 348 23.73 14.15 1.72
C GLY A 348 22.81 15.33 2.04
N GLY A 349 21.49 15.16 1.99
CA GLY A 349 20.53 16.20 2.34
C GLY A 349 19.09 15.85 1.98
N PRO A 350 18.13 16.76 2.31
CA PRO A 350 16.72 16.54 2.02
C PRO A 350 16.44 16.34 0.54
N LEU A 351 15.49 15.44 0.26
CA LEU A 351 15.08 15.09 -1.09
C LEU A 351 13.70 15.64 -1.40
N LEU A 352 13.54 16.13 -2.64
CA LEU A 352 12.23 16.40 -3.24
C LEU A 352 11.61 15.11 -3.78
N GLY A 353 12.42 14.20 -4.35
CA GLY A 353 12.02 12.92 -4.91
C GLY A 353 13.23 11.99 -5.04
N CYS A 354 13.01 10.70 -5.35
CA CYS A 354 14.10 9.74 -5.51
C CYS A 354 13.77 8.65 -6.54
N VAL A 355 14.77 8.23 -7.31
CA VAL A 355 14.70 7.03 -8.15
C VAL A 355 15.83 6.07 -7.78
N VAL A 356 15.54 4.77 -7.81
CA VAL A 356 16.50 3.73 -7.45
C VAL A 356 16.49 2.64 -8.49
N ARG A 357 17.66 2.06 -8.74
CA ARG A 357 17.82 0.83 -9.53
C ARG A 357 18.66 -0.14 -8.72
N GLY A 358 18.19 -1.38 -8.56
CA GLY A 358 18.94 -2.45 -7.92
C GLY A 358 20.08 -2.97 -8.79
N GLY A 359 19.81 -3.21 -10.07
CA GLY A 359 20.81 -3.70 -11.02
C GLY A 359 21.47 -4.98 -10.50
N ALA A 360 22.80 -5.06 -10.53
CA ALA A 360 23.53 -6.21 -10.01
C ALA A 360 23.58 -6.29 -8.46
N PHE A 361 23.18 -5.24 -7.75
CA PHE A 361 23.21 -5.21 -6.28
C PHE A 361 22.14 -6.14 -5.69
N ALA A 362 22.47 -6.75 -4.54
CA ALA A 362 21.49 -7.47 -3.74
C ALA A 362 21.57 -7.05 -2.30
N VAL A 363 20.39 -6.94 -1.70
CA VAL A 363 20.27 -6.73 -0.27
C VAL A 363 20.63 -8.04 0.42
N SER A 364 21.52 -7.96 1.42
CA SER A 364 21.97 -9.11 2.21
C SER A 364 22.28 -8.67 3.63
N GLY A 365 22.37 -9.62 4.56
CA GLY A 365 22.67 -9.33 5.97
C GLY A 365 21.56 -8.59 6.72
N ALA A 366 20.30 -8.72 6.26
CA ALA A 366 19.16 -8.17 6.96
C ALA A 366 19.03 -8.80 8.35
N LYS A 367 18.87 -7.97 9.39
CA LYS A 367 18.61 -8.41 10.76
C LYS A 367 17.21 -9.04 10.87
N ASP A 368 16.96 -9.83 11.90
CA ASP A 368 15.60 -10.25 12.21
C ASP A 368 14.79 -9.06 12.72
N PRO A 369 13.64 -8.73 12.11
CA PRO A 369 12.79 -7.68 12.64
C PRO A 369 12.07 -8.15 13.92
N PRO A 370 11.52 -7.21 14.71
CA PRO A 370 10.63 -7.56 15.83
C PRO A 370 9.43 -8.42 15.36
N PRO A 371 8.68 -9.07 16.25
CA PRO A 371 7.42 -9.71 15.89
C PRO A 371 6.47 -8.76 15.14
N LEU A 372 5.72 -9.29 14.16
CA LEU A 372 4.83 -8.48 13.32
C LEU A 372 3.83 -7.64 14.12
N ALA A 373 3.30 -8.17 15.23
CA ALA A 373 2.41 -7.43 16.12
C ALA A 373 3.07 -6.16 16.69
N ASP A 374 4.34 -6.25 17.08
CA ASP A 374 5.11 -5.11 17.61
C ASP A 374 5.40 -4.09 16.51
N GLN A 375 5.70 -4.56 15.28
CA GLN A 375 5.89 -3.71 14.11
C GLN A 375 4.63 -2.90 13.76
N ILE A 376 3.46 -3.57 13.75
CA ILE A 376 2.19 -2.90 13.48
C ILE A 376 1.84 -1.91 14.60
N ALA A 377 2.03 -2.29 15.87
CA ALA A 377 1.78 -1.41 17.01
C ALA A 377 2.55 -0.09 16.86
N GLN A 378 3.85 -0.18 16.53
CA GLN A 378 4.68 1.00 16.29
C GLN A 378 4.14 1.90 15.17
N ALA A 379 3.61 1.33 14.09
CA ALA A 379 3.07 2.10 12.97
C ALA A 379 1.70 2.75 13.29
N VAL A 380 0.84 2.06 14.05
CA VAL A 380 -0.47 2.59 14.45
C VAL A 380 -0.35 3.74 15.44
N GLU A 381 0.71 3.78 16.25
CA GLU A 381 0.96 4.84 17.24
C GLU A 381 1.56 6.14 16.65
N LEU A 382 1.85 6.18 15.34
CA LEU A 382 2.40 7.38 14.71
C LEU A 382 1.44 8.59 14.83
N PRO A 383 1.90 9.74 15.37
CA PRO A 383 1.03 10.91 15.61
C PRO A 383 0.85 11.75 14.35
N GLU A 384 0.30 11.17 13.27
CA GLU A 384 0.27 11.78 11.94
C GLU A 384 -1.12 11.65 11.30
N ALA A 385 -1.82 12.77 11.06
CA ALA A 385 -3.19 12.76 10.55
C ALA A 385 -3.31 12.11 9.15
N GLN A 386 -2.30 12.28 8.29
CA GLN A 386 -2.28 11.69 6.95
C GLN A 386 -2.17 10.15 6.98
N MET A 387 -1.74 9.57 8.11
CA MET A 387 -1.55 8.14 8.28
C MET A 387 -2.83 7.38 8.63
N VAL A 388 -3.92 8.07 8.99
CA VAL A 388 -5.13 7.43 9.53
C VAL A 388 -5.65 6.29 8.63
N VAL A 389 -5.62 6.45 7.31
CA VAL A 389 -6.08 5.39 6.38
C VAL A 389 -5.24 4.12 6.49
N ALA A 390 -3.91 4.25 6.51
CA ALA A 390 -3.00 3.11 6.69
C ALA A 390 -3.06 2.56 8.12
N GLN A 391 -3.16 3.41 9.13
CA GLN A 391 -3.28 2.98 10.53
C GLN A 391 -4.55 2.16 10.75
N ARG A 392 -5.67 2.53 10.13
CA ARG A 392 -6.91 1.74 10.17
C ARG A 392 -6.75 0.39 9.48
N PHE A 393 -6.07 0.34 8.34
CA PHE A 393 -5.75 -0.92 7.67
C PHE A 393 -4.91 -1.83 8.59
N LEU A 394 -3.81 -1.30 9.13
CA LEU A 394 -2.90 -2.03 10.00
C LEU A 394 -3.57 -2.47 11.31
N LEU A 395 -4.42 -1.64 11.90
CA LEU A 395 -5.18 -1.97 13.10
C LEU A 395 -6.12 -3.15 12.89
N ARG A 396 -6.73 -3.28 11.70
CA ARG A 396 -7.52 -4.47 11.33
C ARG A 396 -6.65 -5.72 11.20
N GLU A 397 -5.48 -5.61 10.56
CA GLU A 397 -4.52 -6.72 10.46
C GLU A 397 -4.07 -7.17 11.86
N LEU A 398 -3.75 -6.22 12.75
CA LEU A 398 -3.40 -6.50 14.14
C LEU A 398 -4.52 -7.20 14.90
N GLY A 399 -5.76 -6.70 14.76
CA GLY A 399 -6.92 -7.24 15.46
C GLY A 399 -7.25 -8.69 15.09
N ALA A 400 -6.88 -9.13 13.89
CA ALA A 400 -7.04 -10.50 13.42
C ALA A 400 -6.01 -11.48 14.01
N MET A 401 -4.95 -11.00 14.66
CA MET A 401 -3.90 -11.85 15.22
C MET A 401 -4.30 -12.46 16.56
N GLU A 402 -3.90 -13.70 16.78
CA GLU A 402 -4.18 -14.43 18.03
C GLU A 402 -3.19 -14.11 19.17
N ASP A 403 -2.19 -13.27 18.95
CA ASP A 403 -1.22 -12.89 20.00
C ASP A 403 -1.93 -12.10 21.13
N PRO A 404 -1.86 -12.56 22.41
CA PRO A 404 -2.41 -11.85 23.55
C PRO A 404 -1.89 -10.41 23.73
N LYS A 405 -0.67 -10.10 23.27
CA LYS A 405 -0.09 -8.74 23.34
C LYS A 405 -0.90 -7.73 22.52
N VAL A 406 -1.60 -8.16 21.47
CA VAL A 406 -2.50 -7.28 20.69
C VAL A 406 -3.55 -6.64 21.60
N THR A 407 -4.07 -7.39 22.57
CA THR A 407 -5.03 -6.85 23.54
C THR A 407 -4.43 -5.68 24.32
N LYS A 408 -3.15 -5.76 24.70
CA LYS A 408 -2.45 -4.64 25.35
C LYS A 408 -2.37 -3.42 24.43
N VAL A 409 -1.97 -3.61 23.18
CA VAL A 409 -1.87 -2.51 22.19
C VAL A 409 -3.22 -1.81 21.98
N LEU A 410 -4.31 -2.59 21.86
CA LEU A 410 -5.66 -2.05 21.71
C LEU A 410 -6.12 -1.26 22.95
N ILE A 411 -5.75 -1.71 24.15
CA ILE A 411 -6.00 -0.97 25.40
C ILE A 411 -5.22 0.34 25.37
N ASP A 412 -3.91 0.30 25.10
CA ASP A 412 -3.04 1.48 25.09
C ASP A 412 -3.52 2.54 24.08
N LEU A 413 -3.92 2.11 22.88
CA LEU A 413 -4.52 3.00 21.88
C LEU A 413 -5.83 3.61 22.35
N ALA A 414 -6.66 2.85 23.08
CA ALA A 414 -7.94 3.34 23.58
C ALA A 414 -7.81 4.25 24.82
N GLU A 415 -6.76 4.08 25.62
CA GLU A 415 -6.42 4.92 26.77
C GLU A 415 -5.71 6.22 26.33
N ASN A 416 -5.01 6.23 25.20
CA ASN A 416 -4.24 7.38 24.75
C ASN A 416 -5.15 8.52 24.23
N ALA A 417 -5.11 9.66 24.92
CA ALA A 417 -5.89 10.84 24.56
C ALA A 417 -5.51 11.48 23.21
N ARG A 418 -4.33 11.15 22.66
CA ARG A 418 -3.86 11.62 21.35
C ARG A 418 -4.31 10.72 20.20
N THR A 419 -4.91 9.56 20.48
CA THR A 419 -5.40 8.65 19.45
C THR A 419 -6.53 9.33 18.65
N PRO A 420 -6.43 9.39 17.31
CA PRO A 420 -7.50 9.94 16.47
C PRO A 420 -8.85 9.26 16.72
N PRO A 421 -9.99 9.99 16.71
CA PRO A 421 -11.31 9.44 17.05
C PRO A 421 -11.68 8.17 16.26
N MET A 422 -11.38 8.13 14.96
CA MET A 422 -11.66 6.97 14.12
C MET A 422 -10.84 5.73 14.51
N LEU A 423 -9.58 5.91 14.93
CA LEU A 423 -8.74 4.81 15.39
C LEU A 423 -9.16 4.34 16.78
N LEU A 424 -9.59 5.26 17.64
CA LEU A 424 -10.14 4.95 18.96
C LEU A 424 -11.39 4.07 18.84
N GLU A 425 -12.32 4.41 17.94
CA GLU A 425 -13.52 3.61 17.69
C GLU A 425 -13.19 2.20 17.20
N ASP A 426 -12.29 2.10 16.21
CA ASP A 426 -11.83 0.82 15.67
C ASP A 426 -11.12 -0.02 16.76
N ALA A 427 -10.26 0.60 17.58
CA ALA A 427 -9.56 -0.08 18.68
C ALA A 427 -10.53 -0.60 19.74
N ARG A 428 -11.50 0.21 20.18
CA ARG A 428 -12.55 -0.19 21.13
C ARG A 428 -13.40 -1.34 20.57
N LYS A 429 -13.73 -1.31 19.29
CA LYS A 429 -14.50 -2.38 18.62
C LYS A 429 -13.71 -3.69 18.57
N LEU A 430 -12.43 -3.63 18.18
CA LEU A 430 -11.56 -4.81 18.13
C LEU A 430 -11.34 -5.38 19.52
N LEU A 431 -11.10 -4.53 20.53
CA LEU A 431 -10.91 -4.93 21.92
C LEU A 431 -12.12 -5.73 22.44
N ALA A 432 -13.34 -5.28 22.15
CA ALA A 432 -14.58 -5.97 22.51
C ALA A 432 -14.72 -7.38 21.92
N SER A 433 -14.12 -7.60 20.74
CA SER A 433 -14.17 -8.88 20.03
C SER A 433 -13.08 -9.86 20.47
N ARG A 434 -12.12 -9.42 21.31
CA ARG A 434 -11.01 -10.28 21.75
C ARG A 434 -11.50 -11.49 22.54
N ARG A 435 -10.75 -12.58 22.43
CA ARG A 435 -10.95 -13.84 23.16
C ARG A 435 -9.68 -14.32 23.87
N ASN A 436 -8.70 -13.45 24.00
CA ASN A 436 -7.44 -13.70 24.70
C ASN A 436 -6.87 -12.39 25.28
N GLY A 437 -5.77 -12.48 26.03
CA GLY A 437 -5.16 -11.31 26.68
C GLY A 437 -5.94 -10.81 27.90
N ALA A 438 -6.71 -11.69 28.54
CA ALA A 438 -7.50 -11.36 29.73
C ALA A 438 -6.64 -10.71 30.84
N ASP A 439 -5.40 -11.17 31.03
CA ASP A 439 -4.50 -10.59 32.05
C ASP A 439 -4.22 -9.10 31.82
N TYR A 440 -4.08 -8.68 30.55
CA TYR A 440 -3.92 -7.26 30.21
C TYR A 440 -5.20 -6.47 30.49
N MET A 441 -6.37 -7.04 30.19
CA MET A 441 -7.66 -6.39 30.47
C MET A 441 -7.92 -6.26 31.98
N ILE A 442 -7.61 -7.30 32.75
CA ILE A 442 -7.73 -7.30 34.21
C ILE A 442 -6.79 -6.26 34.82
N ALA A 443 -5.54 -6.21 34.36
CA ALA A 443 -4.57 -5.22 34.81
C ALA A 443 -5.03 -3.78 34.48
N ALA A 444 -5.58 -3.55 33.29
CA ALA A 444 -6.11 -2.24 32.89
C ALA A 444 -7.34 -1.83 33.69
N LEU A 445 -8.31 -2.74 33.90
CA LEU A 445 -9.48 -2.50 34.75
C LEU A 445 -9.13 -2.23 36.21
N ALA A 446 -7.99 -2.75 36.69
CA ALA A 446 -7.52 -2.50 38.05
C ALA A 446 -6.90 -1.10 38.24
N LYS A 447 -6.58 -0.38 37.15
CA LYS A 447 -6.09 1.00 37.25
C LYS A 447 -7.21 1.91 37.71
N HIS A 448 -6.93 2.72 38.73
CA HIS A 448 -7.82 3.79 39.17
C HIS A 448 -7.56 5.05 38.35
N TYR A 449 -8.64 5.73 37.94
CA TYR A 449 -8.53 7.06 37.36
C TYR A 449 -8.12 8.05 38.47
N ASP A 450 -6.90 8.56 38.39
CA ASP A 450 -6.38 9.57 39.32
C ASP A 450 -6.28 10.92 38.60
N PHE A 451 -7.15 11.85 39.00
CA PHE A 451 -7.22 13.22 38.47
C PHE A 451 -5.92 14.02 38.66
N LEU A 452 -5.01 13.57 39.53
CA LEU A 452 -3.76 14.27 39.84
C LEU A 452 -2.53 13.72 39.09
N SER A 453 -2.68 12.63 38.31
CA SER A 453 -1.56 11.81 37.82
C SER A 453 -1.49 11.63 36.29
N ASP A 454 -1.80 12.66 35.49
CA ASP A 454 -1.64 12.68 34.01
C ASP A 454 -2.35 11.55 33.23
N VAL A 455 -3.27 10.80 33.85
CA VAL A 455 -4.15 9.83 33.16
C VAL A 455 -5.33 10.59 32.56
N LEU A 456 -5.25 10.91 31.27
CA LEU A 456 -6.20 11.81 30.58
C LEU A 456 -7.53 11.15 30.17
N ARG A 457 -7.66 9.81 30.23
CA ARG A 457 -8.89 9.07 29.92
C ARG A 457 -9.07 7.83 30.80
N PRO A 458 -10.31 7.48 31.17
CA PRO A 458 -10.60 6.22 31.84
C PRO A 458 -10.24 5.03 30.94
N PRO A 459 -9.93 3.86 31.52
CA PRO A 459 -9.69 2.65 30.74
C PRO A 459 -10.93 2.32 29.87
N PRO A 460 -10.77 1.59 28.75
CA PRO A 460 -11.88 1.20 27.88
C PRO A 460 -12.74 0.09 28.53
N VAL A 461 -13.48 0.44 29.59
CA VAL A 461 -14.20 -0.49 30.46
C VAL A 461 -15.22 -1.32 29.67
N GLY A 462 -16.05 -0.69 28.84
CA GLY A 462 -17.09 -1.38 28.06
C GLY A 462 -16.53 -2.45 27.12
N PRO A 463 -15.55 -2.11 26.25
CA PRO A 463 -14.86 -3.10 25.43
C PRO A 463 -14.26 -4.27 26.21
N MET A 464 -13.56 -3.99 27.30
CA MET A 464 -12.97 -5.05 28.12
C MET A 464 -14.03 -5.91 28.80
N ALA A 465 -15.13 -5.30 29.26
CA ALA A 465 -16.25 -6.01 29.88
C ALA A 465 -16.87 -7.03 28.92
N ASP A 466 -17.13 -6.64 27.66
CA ASP A 466 -17.67 -7.54 26.64
C ASP A 466 -16.71 -8.71 26.33
N ALA A 467 -15.41 -8.42 26.20
CA ALA A 467 -14.41 -9.45 25.93
C ALA A 467 -14.26 -10.43 27.10
N LEU A 468 -14.15 -9.93 28.34
CA LEU A 468 -14.03 -10.74 29.55
C LEU A 468 -15.29 -11.57 29.81
N ALA A 469 -16.47 -11.01 29.55
CA ALA A 469 -17.73 -11.77 29.62
C ALA A 469 -17.80 -12.88 28.58
N ALA A 470 -17.30 -12.64 27.35
CA ALA A 470 -17.22 -13.65 26.31
C ALA A 470 -16.25 -14.79 26.69
N MET A 471 -15.17 -14.48 27.42
CA MET A 471 -14.21 -15.45 27.95
C MET A 471 -14.65 -16.15 29.24
N ASP A 472 -15.78 -15.73 29.83
CA ASP A 472 -16.25 -16.17 31.16
C ASP A 472 -15.23 -15.92 32.31
N ASP A 473 -14.43 -14.86 32.19
CA ASP A 473 -13.38 -14.56 33.17
C ASP A 473 -13.95 -13.81 34.39
N LYS A 474 -14.24 -14.58 35.44
CA LYS A 474 -14.84 -14.06 36.69
C LYS A 474 -13.93 -13.13 37.48
N ARG A 475 -12.62 -13.05 37.19
CA ARG A 475 -11.71 -12.07 37.83
C ARG A 475 -12.14 -10.64 37.52
N ALA A 476 -12.88 -10.43 36.42
CA ALA A 476 -13.40 -9.13 36.02
C ALA A 476 -14.54 -8.63 36.92
N ALA A 477 -15.33 -9.53 37.52
CA ALA A 477 -16.55 -9.16 38.25
C ALA A 477 -16.34 -8.10 39.35
N PRO A 478 -15.38 -8.24 40.29
CA PRO A 478 -15.15 -7.20 41.31
C PRO A 478 -14.66 -5.87 40.72
N LEU A 479 -13.90 -5.89 39.62
CA LEU A 479 -13.40 -4.68 38.98
C LEU A 479 -14.52 -3.94 38.24
N LEU A 480 -15.33 -4.67 37.46
CA LEU A 480 -16.47 -4.11 36.74
C LEU A 480 -17.52 -3.55 37.70
N ALA A 481 -17.79 -4.22 38.83
CA ALA A 481 -18.76 -3.75 39.81
C ALA A 481 -18.35 -2.42 40.45
N ARG A 482 -17.04 -2.20 40.65
CA ARG A 482 -16.49 -0.90 41.09
C ARG A 482 -16.65 0.15 39.99
N HIS A 483 -16.28 -0.18 38.75
CA HIS A 483 -16.41 0.72 37.60
C HIS A 483 -17.85 1.16 37.30
N LEU A 484 -18.86 0.34 37.63
CA LEU A 484 -20.27 0.76 37.51
C LEU A 484 -20.57 2.07 38.25
N ASN A 485 -19.93 2.29 39.39
CA ASN A 485 -20.17 3.44 40.25
C ASN A 485 -19.09 4.53 40.09
N ASP A 486 -18.19 4.39 39.12
CA ASP A 486 -17.15 5.38 38.84
C ASP A 486 -17.69 6.48 37.90
N PRO A 487 -17.77 7.75 38.33
CA PRO A 487 -18.29 8.84 37.52
C PRO A 487 -17.43 9.18 36.30
N ALA A 488 -16.18 8.68 36.21
CA ALA A 488 -15.33 8.88 35.05
C ALA A 488 -15.79 8.05 33.82
N ASN A 489 -16.58 6.99 34.03
CA ASN A 489 -17.00 6.10 32.96
C ASN A 489 -18.12 6.69 32.09
N THR A 490 -18.05 6.40 30.79
CA THR A 490 -19.10 6.81 29.85
C THR A 490 -20.37 5.97 30.02
N PRO A 491 -21.56 6.46 29.64
CA PRO A 491 -22.78 5.66 29.67
C PRO A 491 -22.70 4.35 28.86
N ASP A 492 -22.00 4.36 27.71
CA ASP A 492 -21.72 3.14 26.91
C ASP A 492 -20.89 2.13 27.72
N ASP A 493 -19.84 2.59 28.38
CA ASP A 493 -19.00 1.73 29.22
C ASP A 493 -19.78 1.13 30.39
N ILE A 494 -20.62 1.94 31.06
CA ILE A 494 -21.49 1.51 32.17
C ILE A 494 -22.50 0.46 31.69
N GLN A 495 -23.16 0.70 30.56
CA GLN A 495 -24.14 -0.25 29.98
C GLN A 495 -23.50 -1.62 29.73
N ARG A 496 -22.30 -1.62 29.15
CA ARG A 496 -21.61 -2.85 28.77
C ARG A 496 -21.00 -3.56 29.98
N ALA A 497 -20.48 -2.82 30.95
CA ALA A 497 -20.06 -3.36 32.25
C ALA A 497 -21.23 -4.03 32.99
N ALA A 498 -22.39 -3.38 33.04
CA ALA A 498 -23.59 -3.93 33.67
C ALA A 498 -24.06 -5.22 32.98
N ARG A 499 -24.05 -5.24 31.64
CA ARG A 499 -24.38 -6.44 30.85
C ARG A 499 -23.39 -7.58 31.11
N ALA A 500 -22.10 -7.29 31.20
CA ALA A 500 -21.10 -8.30 31.54
C ALA A 500 -21.32 -8.89 32.95
N LEU A 501 -21.66 -8.06 33.92
CA LEU A 501 -21.96 -8.48 35.30
C LEU A 501 -23.22 -9.33 35.41
N GLU A 502 -24.19 -9.17 34.49
CA GLU A 502 -25.33 -10.08 34.40
C GLU A 502 -24.87 -11.54 34.32
N LYS A 503 -23.78 -11.82 33.59
CA LYS A 503 -23.15 -13.14 33.49
C LYS A 503 -22.12 -13.40 34.60
N LEU A 504 -21.19 -12.46 34.81
CA LEU A 504 -19.97 -12.69 35.60
C LEU A 504 -20.16 -12.49 37.11
N ALA A 505 -21.14 -11.70 37.55
CA ALA A 505 -21.29 -11.36 38.96
C ALA A 505 -21.50 -12.61 39.83
N THR A 506 -20.96 -12.54 41.04
CA THR A 506 -21.14 -13.52 42.12
C THR A 506 -21.75 -12.84 43.34
N PRO A 507 -22.13 -13.58 44.40
CA PRO A 507 -22.62 -12.97 45.64
C PRO A 507 -21.68 -11.90 46.23
N ALA A 508 -20.37 -11.97 45.93
CA ALA A 508 -19.40 -11.00 46.41
C ALA A 508 -19.58 -9.57 45.84
N GLN A 509 -20.34 -9.39 44.75
CA GLN A 509 -20.57 -8.08 44.11
C GLN A 509 -21.95 -7.48 44.44
N VAL A 510 -22.75 -8.14 45.27
CA VAL A 510 -24.18 -7.76 45.47
C VAL A 510 -24.33 -6.35 46.04
N GLU A 511 -23.47 -5.94 46.97
CA GLU A 511 -23.55 -4.61 47.57
C GLU A 511 -23.21 -3.49 46.56
N ASP A 512 -22.18 -3.66 45.73
CA ASP A 512 -21.85 -2.71 44.66
C ASP A 512 -23.00 -2.58 43.64
N LEU A 513 -23.64 -3.70 43.30
CA LEU A 513 -24.81 -3.75 42.41
C LEU A 513 -26.04 -3.07 43.05
N LYS A 514 -26.28 -3.27 44.35
CA LYS A 514 -27.35 -2.60 45.09
C LYS A 514 -27.14 -1.08 45.08
N THR A 515 -25.92 -0.62 45.33
CA THR A 515 -25.57 0.80 45.31
C THR A 515 -25.87 1.43 43.94
N PHE A 516 -25.39 0.82 42.85
CA PHE A 516 -25.66 1.31 41.50
C PHE A 516 -27.17 1.34 41.20
N PHE A 517 -27.88 0.25 41.51
CA PHE A 517 -29.32 0.15 41.27
C PHE A 517 -30.10 1.22 42.04
N ALA A 518 -29.77 1.45 43.31
CA ALA A 518 -30.42 2.46 44.12
C ALA A 518 -30.15 3.88 43.60
N LEU A 519 -28.92 4.16 43.13
CA LEU A 519 -28.52 5.47 42.65
C LEU A 519 -29.22 5.86 41.33
N TYR A 520 -29.36 4.91 40.40
CA TYR A 520 -29.80 5.20 39.03
C TYR A 520 -31.24 4.78 38.68
N ARG A 521 -31.93 3.96 39.50
CA ARG A 521 -33.30 3.49 39.19
C ARG A 521 -34.33 4.61 38.97
N ALA A 522 -34.11 5.78 39.57
CA ALA A 522 -35.00 6.94 39.51
C ALA A 522 -34.48 8.04 38.58
N THR A 523 -33.18 8.07 38.30
CA THR A 523 -32.46 9.21 37.71
C THR A 523 -31.82 8.91 36.37
N ALA A 524 -31.89 7.67 35.87
CA ALA A 524 -31.38 7.32 34.55
C ALA A 524 -32.02 8.20 33.47
N ASP A 525 -31.21 9.08 32.87
CA ASP A 525 -31.63 10.10 31.91
C ASP A 525 -31.32 9.72 30.45
N ARG A 526 -30.68 8.57 30.24
CA ARG A 526 -30.26 8.07 28.92
C ARG A 526 -30.59 6.59 28.72
N PRO A 527 -30.84 6.14 27.48
CA PRO A 527 -31.15 4.74 27.16
C PRO A 527 -30.09 3.74 27.65
N GLU A 528 -28.80 4.12 27.58
CA GLU A 528 -27.68 3.29 28.01
C GLU A 528 -27.74 3.01 29.52
N LEU A 529 -28.04 4.05 30.33
CA LEU A 529 -28.19 3.91 31.78
C LEU A 529 -29.44 3.12 32.15
N VAL A 530 -30.56 3.31 31.43
CA VAL A 530 -31.76 2.46 31.61
C VAL A 530 -31.42 0.99 31.37
N SER A 531 -30.74 0.68 30.28
CA SER A 531 -30.28 -0.68 29.96
C SER A 531 -29.30 -1.21 31.00
N ALA A 532 -28.41 -0.37 31.54
CA ALA A 532 -27.48 -0.73 32.60
C ALA A 532 -28.22 -1.14 33.88
N VAL A 533 -29.17 -0.31 34.34
CA VAL A 533 -29.99 -0.59 35.53
C VAL A 533 -30.76 -1.89 35.38
N LEU A 534 -31.36 -2.16 34.22
CA LEU A 534 -32.07 -3.41 33.96
C LEU A 534 -31.13 -4.63 33.97
N SER A 535 -29.90 -4.49 33.47
CA SER A 535 -28.90 -5.57 33.51
C SER A 535 -28.41 -5.84 34.93
N VAL A 536 -28.18 -4.78 35.72
CA VAL A 536 -27.88 -4.89 37.16
C VAL A 536 -29.03 -5.53 37.92
N ALA A 537 -30.28 -5.18 37.62
CA ALA A 537 -31.44 -5.82 38.23
C ALA A 537 -31.47 -7.33 37.95
N ARG A 538 -31.20 -7.76 36.70
CA ARG A 538 -31.08 -9.20 36.37
C ARG A 538 -29.93 -9.87 37.12
N ALA A 539 -28.79 -9.21 37.25
CA ALA A 539 -27.67 -9.71 38.05
C ALA A 539 -28.09 -9.90 39.52
N LEU A 540 -28.74 -8.90 40.13
CA LEU A 540 -29.26 -8.95 41.51
C LEU A 540 -30.27 -10.07 41.70
N MET A 541 -31.18 -10.28 40.74
CA MET A 541 -32.13 -11.40 40.78
C MET A 541 -31.44 -12.76 40.75
N ARG A 542 -30.30 -12.87 40.05
CA ARG A 542 -29.50 -14.09 39.92
C ARG A 542 -28.64 -14.39 41.15
N VAL A 543 -27.95 -13.40 41.72
CA VAL A 543 -26.93 -13.61 42.77
C VAL A 543 -27.19 -12.95 44.12
N GLY A 544 -28.20 -12.08 44.22
CA GLY A 544 -28.41 -11.21 45.38
C GLY A 544 -29.27 -11.76 46.52
N GLY A 545 -29.71 -13.01 46.45
CA GLY A 545 -30.58 -13.61 47.46
C GLY A 545 -31.96 -12.92 47.58
N GLU A 546 -32.72 -13.24 48.62
CA GLU A 546 -34.10 -12.74 48.77
C GLU A 546 -34.20 -11.23 49.02
N GLU A 547 -33.20 -10.66 49.71
CA GLU A 547 -33.18 -9.23 50.01
C GLU A 547 -33.06 -8.39 48.72
N ALA A 548 -32.12 -8.73 47.83
CA ALA A 548 -31.96 -8.03 46.56
C ALA A 548 -33.15 -8.24 45.63
N LYS A 549 -33.72 -9.45 45.58
CA LYS A 549 -34.95 -9.73 44.81
C LYS A 549 -36.11 -8.88 45.30
N SER A 550 -36.28 -8.75 46.62
CA SER A 550 -37.30 -7.88 47.22
C SER A 550 -37.08 -6.41 46.90
N MET A 551 -35.83 -5.94 46.87
CA MET A 551 -35.50 -4.58 46.44
C MET A 551 -35.91 -4.32 44.98
N VAL A 552 -35.58 -5.24 44.06
CA VAL A 552 -35.98 -5.14 42.64
C VAL A 552 -37.50 -5.18 42.49
N ALA A 553 -38.19 -6.07 43.22
CA ALA A 553 -39.65 -6.18 43.21
C ALA A 553 -40.34 -4.90 43.70
N ARG A 554 -39.85 -4.29 44.79
CA ARG A 554 -40.38 -3.01 45.28
C ARG A 554 -40.20 -1.90 44.25
N ALA A 555 -39.02 -1.82 43.63
CA ALA A 555 -38.74 -0.82 42.59
C ALA A 555 -39.65 -0.95 41.36
N ALA A 556 -40.12 -2.16 41.02
CA ALA A 556 -41.09 -2.37 39.94
C ALA A 556 -42.48 -1.75 40.23
N SER A 557 -42.82 -1.54 41.50
CA SER A 557 -44.09 -0.92 41.93
C SER A 557 -43.94 0.56 42.35
N ASP A 558 -42.72 0.99 42.69
CA ASP A 558 -42.44 2.33 43.21
C ASP A 558 -42.77 3.44 42.18
N PRO A 559 -43.56 4.47 42.56
CA PRO A 559 -43.87 5.59 41.68
C PRO A 559 -42.65 6.47 41.33
N LEU A 560 -41.57 6.41 42.11
CA LEU A 560 -40.34 7.18 41.87
C LEU A 560 -39.35 6.48 40.92
N THR A 561 -39.60 5.22 40.54
CA THR A 561 -38.76 4.52 39.54
C THR A 561 -39.02 5.08 38.14
N HIS A 562 -37.96 5.30 37.36
CA HIS A 562 -38.05 5.78 35.99
C HIS A 562 -39.01 4.90 35.16
N PRO A 563 -39.92 5.46 34.33
CA PRO A 563 -40.96 4.69 33.65
C PRO A 563 -40.45 3.49 32.84
N ASP A 564 -39.39 3.69 32.05
CA ASP A 564 -38.82 2.62 31.21
C ASP A 564 -38.15 1.51 32.05
N ILE A 565 -37.51 1.90 33.16
CA ILE A 565 -36.94 0.93 34.11
C ILE A 565 -38.08 0.17 34.77
N LYS A 566 -39.13 0.86 35.23
CA LYS A 566 -40.30 0.24 35.86
C LYS A 566 -40.96 -0.80 34.95
N ALA A 567 -41.14 -0.47 33.67
CA ALA A 567 -41.66 -1.39 32.66
C ALA A 567 -40.75 -2.62 32.48
N GLY A 568 -39.44 -2.42 32.38
CA GLY A 568 -38.47 -3.52 32.27
C GLY A 568 -38.40 -4.40 33.52
N LEU A 569 -38.51 -3.81 34.72
CA LEU A 569 -38.51 -4.56 35.99
C LEU A 569 -39.77 -5.41 36.16
N ALA A 570 -40.93 -4.92 35.71
CA ALA A 570 -42.18 -5.68 35.78
C ALA A 570 -42.10 -7.02 35.02
N ALA A 571 -41.27 -7.11 33.98
CA ALA A 571 -41.02 -8.36 33.26
C ALA A 571 -40.08 -9.33 34.00
N LEU A 572 -39.29 -8.84 34.98
CA LEU A 572 -38.32 -9.64 35.74
C LEU A 572 -38.88 -10.21 37.04
N VAL A 573 -39.95 -9.60 37.57
CA VAL A 573 -40.57 -9.99 38.84
C VAL A 573 -41.73 -10.94 38.52
N PRO A 574 -41.74 -12.17 39.09
CA PRO A 574 -42.88 -13.08 38.91
C PRO A 574 -44.16 -12.39 39.40
N ALA A 575 -45.26 -12.53 38.64
CA ALA A 575 -46.54 -11.92 38.99
C ALA A 575 -46.91 -12.23 40.45
N GLN A 576 -47.02 -11.20 41.29
CA GLN A 576 -47.54 -11.35 42.64
C GLN A 576 -49.00 -11.84 42.53
N LYS A 577 -49.26 -13.04 43.06
CA LYS A 577 -50.63 -13.50 43.30
C LYS A 577 -51.35 -12.41 44.11
N PRO A 578 -52.55 -11.95 43.72
CA PRO A 578 -53.26 -10.93 44.47
C PRO A 578 -53.44 -11.41 45.91
N ALA A 579 -53.09 -10.57 46.88
CA ALA A 579 -53.35 -10.84 48.29
C ALA A 579 -54.85 -11.10 48.47
N ALA A 580 -55.19 -12.25 49.06
CA ALA A 580 -56.56 -12.55 49.45
C ALA A 580 -57.06 -11.40 50.34
N LYS A 581 -58.20 -10.81 49.95
CA LYS A 581 -58.90 -9.84 50.80
C LYS A 581 -59.16 -10.49 52.16
N PRO A 582 -58.92 -9.79 53.28
CA PRO A 582 -59.31 -10.30 54.58
C PRO A 582 -60.84 -10.36 54.61
N GLY A 583 -61.37 -11.57 54.75
CA GLY A 583 -62.79 -11.89 54.90
C GLY A 583 -62.99 -12.74 56.13
#